data_AF-A0A6J2U5M9-F1
#
_entry.id   AF-A0A6J2U5M9-F1
#
_cell.length_a   1.000
_cell.length_b   1.000
_cell.length_c   1.000
_cell.angle_alpha   90.00
_cell.angle_beta   90.00
_cell.angle_gamma   90.00
#
_symmetry.space_group_name_H-M   'P 1'
#
loop_
_entity.id
_entity.type
_entity.pdbx_description
1 polymer ?
#
loop_
_entity_poly.entity_id
_entity_poly.type
_entity_poly.pdbx_seq_one_letter_code
_entity_poly.pdbx_strand_id
1 'polypeptide(L)'
;MLSCCTGPPPAPPKDKRIRIEQLLDEDFDCMRRMAQGICQTLGRPKDREVCRSTLDELMKFNQVDSLEVKQNVHKFMRFYLKVLRWTQKHQPAEYQQWYGNAFNSTRDNTMSSNFSMLQGSAVQGEVGALGDMRVWLEEAGSYLAMKSFEDGSTIIYAAVAKDPNAGWADNGLKALTQRQCGGERDNA
;
A
#
# COMPACT_ATOMS: atom_id res chain seq x y z
N MET A 1 42.89 -42.48 -7.45
CA MET A 1 41.71 -41.58 -7.37
C MET A 1 42.16 -40.21 -7.84
N LEU A 2 41.81 -39.81 -9.07
CA LEU A 2 42.10 -38.49 -9.61
C LEU A 2 40.94 -37.56 -9.26
N SER A 3 41.18 -36.65 -8.32
CA SER A 3 40.23 -35.61 -7.92
C SER A 3 40.26 -34.49 -8.95
N CYS A 4 39.21 -34.40 -9.78
CA CYS A 4 39.00 -33.28 -10.70
C CYS A 4 38.61 -32.05 -9.89
N CYS A 5 39.58 -31.18 -9.61
CA CYS A 5 39.31 -29.82 -9.16
C CYS A 5 38.75 -29.02 -10.35
N THR A 6 37.44 -28.99 -10.50
CA THR A 6 36.77 -28.00 -11.36
C THR A 6 36.92 -26.64 -10.70
N GLY A 7 37.91 -25.86 -11.13
CA GLY A 7 38.01 -24.45 -10.75
C GLY A 7 36.77 -23.67 -11.20
N PRO A 8 36.45 -22.55 -10.53
CA PRO A 8 35.31 -21.72 -10.91
C PRO A 8 35.44 -21.25 -12.37
N PRO A 9 34.32 -21.18 -13.12
CA PRO A 9 34.36 -20.81 -14.52
C PRO A 9 34.99 -19.41 -14.71
N PRO A 10 35.79 -19.22 -15.77
CA PRO A 10 36.44 -17.94 -16.03
C PRO A 10 35.38 -16.85 -16.25
N ALA A 11 35.58 -15.72 -15.58
CA ALA A 11 34.72 -14.56 -15.73
C ALA A 11 34.65 -14.14 -17.22
N PRO A 12 33.48 -13.69 -17.69
CA PRO A 12 33.31 -13.31 -19.09
C PRO A 12 34.29 -12.20 -19.50
N PRO A 13 34.70 -12.16 -20.78
CA PRO A 13 35.56 -11.10 -21.32
C PRO A 13 34.98 -9.72 -21.00
N LYS A 14 35.84 -8.79 -20.55
CA LYS A 14 35.45 -7.44 -20.10
C LYS A 14 34.59 -6.69 -21.13
N ASP A 15 34.89 -6.85 -22.43
CA ASP A 15 34.13 -6.22 -23.52
C ASP A 15 32.68 -6.71 -23.63
N LYS A 16 32.44 -8.00 -23.36
CA LYS A 16 31.08 -8.55 -23.35
C LYS A 16 30.30 -8.05 -22.15
N ARG A 17 30.97 -7.87 -21.01
CA ARG A 17 30.37 -7.35 -19.78
C ARG A 17 29.86 -5.92 -19.97
N ILE A 18 30.69 -5.04 -20.55
CA ILE A 18 30.33 -3.64 -20.83
C ILE A 18 29.11 -3.54 -21.75
N ARG A 19 29.03 -4.36 -22.81
CA ARG A 19 27.88 -4.37 -23.71
C ARG A 19 26.58 -4.81 -23.03
N ILE A 20 26.64 -5.77 -22.10
CA ILE A 20 25.46 -6.24 -21.36
C ILE A 20 24.99 -5.16 -20.37
N GLU A 21 25.91 -4.48 -19.70
CA GLU A 21 25.57 -3.39 -18.78
C GLU A 21 24.86 -2.23 -19.51
N GLN A 22 25.37 -1.83 -20.68
CA GLN A 22 24.73 -0.81 -21.53
C GLN A 22 23.32 -1.21 -21.99
N LEU A 23 23.15 -2.46 -22.43
CA LEU A 23 21.84 -2.96 -22.85
C LEU A 23 20.83 -2.93 -21.70
N LEU A 24 21.26 -3.32 -20.49
CA LEU A 24 20.39 -3.32 -19.31
C LEU A 24 19.98 -1.90 -18.91
N ASP A 25 20.86 -0.90 -19.10
CA ASP A 25 20.55 0.50 -18.83
C ASP A 25 19.48 1.04 -19.81
N GLU A 26 19.63 0.74 -21.11
CA GLU A 26 18.65 1.12 -22.13
C GLU A 26 17.28 0.47 -21.88
N ASP A 27 17.27 -0.83 -21.56
CA ASP A 27 16.07 -1.57 -21.21
C ASP A 27 15.40 -1.00 -19.96
N PHE A 28 16.20 -0.65 -18.94
CA PHE A 28 15.70 -0.02 -17.72
C PHE A 28 15.00 1.30 -18.04
N ASP A 29 15.61 2.17 -18.85
CA ASP A 29 15.00 3.46 -19.22
C ASP A 29 13.74 3.31 -20.06
N CYS A 30 13.66 2.29 -20.91
CA CYS A 30 12.44 1.94 -21.63
C CYS A 30 11.32 1.52 -20.66
N MET A 31 11.62 0.58 -19.76
CA MET A 31 10.66 0.09 -18.76
C MET A 31 10.22 1.18 -17.79
N ARG A 32 11.13 2.06 -17.37
CA ARG A 32 10.84 3.20 -16.50
C ARG A 32 9.87 4.18 -17.15
N ARG A 33 10.07 4.51 -18.44
CA ARG A 33 9.14 5.38 -19.19
C ARG A 33 7.75 4.76 -19.30
N MET A 34 7.67 3.45 -19.56
CA MET A 34 6.38 2.74 -19.57
C MET A 34 5.70 2.78 -18.19
N ALA A 35 6.45 2.53 -17.11
CA ALA A 35 5.93 2.60 -15.76
C ALA A 35 5.40 4.00 -15.43
N GLN A 36 6.15 5.07 -15.75
CA GLN A 36 5.71 6.46 -15.56
C GLN A 36 4.40 6.76 -16.29
N GLY A 37 4.25 6.30 -17.54
CA GLY A 37 3.01 6.44 -18.29
C GLY A 37 1.82 5.74 -17.61
N ILE A 38 2.02 4.52 -17.10
CA ILE A 38 0.97 3.82 -16.34
C ILE A 38 0.63 4.57 -15.05
N CYS A 39 1.63 5.09 -14.34
CA CYS A 39 1.42 5.73 -13.05
C CYS A 39 0.59 7.02 -13.14
N GLN A 40 0.63 7.74 -14.26
CA GLN A 40 -0.25 8.88 -14.51
C GLN A 40 -1.74 8.50 -14.61
N THR A 41 -2.02 7.25 -14.97
CA THR A 41 -3.39 6.73 -15.16
C THR A 41 -3.96 6.03 -13.93
N LEU A 42 -3.17 5.88 -12.86
CA LEU A 42 -3.65 5.31 -11.60
C LEU A 42 -4.61 6.28 -10.92
N GLY A 43 -5.77 5.81 -10.48
CA GLY A 43 -6.81 6.66 -9.90
C GLY A 43 -6.49 7.10 -8.48
N ARG A 44 -5.84 6.24 -7.69
CA ARG A 44 -5.49 6.52 -6.30
C ARG A 44 -4.22 7.37 -6.20
N PRO A 45 -4.27 8.55 -5.55
CA PRO A 45 -3.10 9.42 -5.40
C PRO A 45 -1.92 8.73 -4.70
N LYS A 46 -2.18 7.91 -3.66
CA LYS A 46 -1.13 7.21 -2.93
C LYS A 46 -0.39 6.19 -3.80
N ASP A 47 -1.09 5.52 -4.70
CA ASP A 47 -0.46 4.55 -5.62
C ASP A 47 0.46 5.28 -6.62
N ARG A 48 0.11 6.50 -7.03
CA ARG A 48 1.00 7.36 -7.85
C ARG A 48 2.26 7.76 -7.09
N GLU A 49 2.13 8.10 -5.81
CA GLU A 49 3.25 8.43 -4.93
C GLU A 49 4.19 7.23 -4.77
N VAL A 50 3.64 6.07 -4.39
CA VAL A 50 4.40 4.82 -4.23
C VAL A 50 5.07 4.42 -5.53
N CYS A 51 4.42 4.59 -6.67
CA CYS A 51 5.06 4.34 -7.95
C CYS A 51 6.26 5.25 -8.20
N ARG A 52 6.10 6.57 -8.00
CA ARG A 52 7.20 7.52 -8.20
C ARG A 52 8.38 7.20 -7.28
N SER A 53 8.14 7.01 -5.99
CA SER A 53 9.21 6.69 -5.04
C SER A 53 9.94 5.39 -5.39
N THR A 54 9.19 4.35 -5.80
CA THR A 54 9.77 3.07 -6.21
C THR A 54 10.67 3.24 -7.44
N LEU A 55 10.23 4.01 -8.45
CA LEU A 55 11.03 4.26 -9.66
C LEU A 55 12.30 5.06 -9.36
N ASP A 56 12.22 6.04 -8.45
CA ASP A 56 13.37 6.84 -8.03
C ASP A 56 14.42 5.99 -7.29
N GLU A 57 13.99 5.04 -6.45
CA GLU A 57 14.90 4.08 -5.80
C GLU A 57 15.55 3.12 -6.79
N LEU A 58 14.79 2.58 -7.74
CA LEU A 58 15.33 1.68 -8.76
C LEU A 58 16.33 2.38 -9.68
N MET A 59 16.14 3.68 -9.94
CA MET A 59 17.12 4.48 -10.67
C MET A 59 18.45 4.55 -9.91
N LYS A 60 18.42 4.77 -8.59
CA LYS A 60 19.64 4.75 -7.76
C LYS A 60 20.33 3.39 -7.81
N PHE A 61 19.56 2.30 -7.72
CA PHE A 61 20.13 0.95 -7.83
C PHE A 61 20.71 0.67 -9.21
N ASN A 62 20.06 1.12 -10.29
CA ASN A 62 20.56 0.91 -11.65
C ASN A 62 21.85 1.70 -11.94
N GLN A 63 22.08 2.83 -11.27
CA GLN A 63 23.31 3.63 -11.41
C GLN A 63 24.54 2.97 -10.77
N VAL A 64 24.38 1.93 -9.96
CA VAL A 64 25.50 1.22 -9.35
C VAL A 64 26.24 0.40 -10.42
N ASP A 65 27.58 0.50 -10.47
CA ASP A 65 28.47 -0.23 -11.38
C ASP A 65 28.59 -1.73 -11.03
N SER A 66 27.45 -2.41 -10.90
CA SER A 66 27.35 -3.84 -10.66
C SER A 66 26.36 -4.46 -11.62
N LEU A 67 26.89 -5.28 -12.53
CA LEU A 67 26.08 -6.07 -13.47
C LEU A 67 25.00 -6.89 -12.76
N GLU A 68 25.31 -7.46 -11.59
CA GLU A 68 24.34 -8.27 -10.83
C GLU A 68 23.17 -7.41 -10.33
N VAL A 69 23.47 -6.20 -9.84
CA VAL A 69 22.44 -5.24 -9.42
C VAL A 69 21.57 -4.85 -10.61
N LYS A 70 22.16 -4.51 -11.77
CA LYS A 70 21.41 -4.18 -13.00
C LYS A 70 20.51 -5.33 -13.46
N GLN A 71 20.99 -6.57 -13.41
CA GLN A 71 20.17 -7.75 -13.73
C GLN A 71 19.00 -7.93 -12.74
N ASN A 72 19.23 -7.67 -11.45
CA ASN A 72 18.18 -7.78 -10.43
C ASN A 72 17.14 -6.67 -10.57
N VAL A 73 17.56 -5.42 -10.80
CA VAL A 73 16.69 -4.30 -11.12
C VAL A 73 15.86 -4.61 -12.36
N HIS A 74 16.48 -5.13 -13.41
CA HIS A 74 15.79 -5.50 -14.64
C HIS A 74 14.73 -6.59 -14.42
N LYS A 75 15.04 -7.65 -13.65
CA LYS A 75 14.05 -8.69 -13.26
C LYS A 75 12.90 -8.08 -12.48
N PHE A 76 13.20 -7.22 -11.50
CA PHE A 76 12.20 -6.53 -10.71
C PHE A 76 11.30 -5.66 -11.59
N MET A 77 11.86 -4.86 -12.50
CA MET A 77 11.09 -3.99 -13.40
C MET A 77 10.09 -4.78 -14.25
N ARG A 78 10.48 -5.96 -14.76
CA ARG A 78 9.54 -6.83 -15.50
C ARG A 78 8.39 -7.31 -14.64
N PHE A 79 8.64 -7.67 -13.38
CA PHE A 79 7.58 -8.02 -12.43
C PHE A 79 6.71 -6.81 -12.11
N TYR A 80 7.33 -5.68 -11.81
CA TYR A 80 6.67 -4.45 -11.40
C TYR A 80 5.74 -3.90 -12.48
N LEU A 81 6.14 -3.95 -13.75
CA LEU A 81 5.28 -3.58 -14.88
C LEU A 81 4.02 -4.45 -14.97
N LYS A 82 4.10 -5.75 -14.64
CA LYS A 82 2.92 -6.63 -14.59
C LYS A 82 1.97 -6.20 -13.47
N VAL A 83 2.52 -5.91 -12.29
CA VAL A 83 1.73 -5.41 -11.15
C VAL A 83 1.07 -4.08 -11.52
N LEU A 84 1.82 -3.10 -12.02
CA LEU A 84 1.29 -1.81 -12.44
C LEU A 84 0.18 -1.95 -13.49
N ARG A 85 0.36 -2.82 -14.49
CA ARG A 85 -0.66 -3.07 -15.51
C ARG A 85 -1.92 -3.71 -14.91
N TRP A 86 -1.76 -4.62 -13.96
CA TRP A 86 -2.88 -5.23 -13.26
C TRP A 86 -3.63 -4.18 -12.44
N THR A 87 -2.93 -3.38 -11.65
CA THR A 87 -3.52 -2.29 -10.84
C THR A 87 -4.21 -1.26 -11.72
N GLN A 88 -3.61 -0.89 -12.87
CA GLN A 88 -4.21 0.01 -13.83
C GLN A 88 -5.58 -0.48 -14.33
N LYS A 89 -5.70 -1.79 -14.58
CA LYS A 89 -6.92 -2.42 -15.12
C LYS A 89 -7.99 -2.65 -14.04
N HIS A 90 -7.60 -2.93 -12.81
CA HIS A 90 -8.51 -3.33 -11.72
C HIS A 90 -8.63 -2.23 -10.66
N GLN A 91 -8.80 -0.99 -11.10
CA GLN A 91 -9.02 0.12 -10.17
C GLN A 91 -10.46 0.10 -9.66
N PRO A 92 -10.68 0.17 -8.33
CA PRO A 92 -12.00 0.38 -7.75
C PRO A 92 -12.68 1.64 -8.31
N ALA A 93 -13.98 1.55 -8.62
CA ALA A 93 -14.77 2.68 -9.09
C ALA A 93 -14.98 3.72 -7.98
N GLU A 94 -14.95 3.27 -6.73
CA GLU A 94 -15.18 4.04 -5.52
C GLU A 94 -14.06 5.03 -5.21
N TYR A 95 -12.90 4.94 -5.87
CA TYR A 95 -11.81 5.90 -5.69
C TYR A 95 -12.22 7.35 -5.98
N GLN A 96 -13.14 7.58 -6.91
CA GLN A 96 -13.69 8.91 -7.13
C GLN A 96 -14.49 9.43 -5.92
N GLN A 97 -15.19 8.54 -5.21
CA GLN A 97 -15.98 8.91 -4.02
C GLN A 97 -15.08 9.18 -2.82
N TRP A 98 -14.00 8.40 -2.66
CA TRP A 98 -13.09 8.53 -1.51
C TRP A 98 -12.07 9.66 -1.67
N TYR A 99 -11.58 9.90 -2.89
CA TYR A 99 -10.52 10.88 -3.15
C TYR A 99 -11.01 12.14 -3.89
N GLY A 100 -12.29 12.17 -4.31
CA GLY A 100 -12.95 13.37 -4.85
C GLY A 100 -12.18 14.05 -5.98
N ASN A 101 -12.16 15.39 -5.96
CA ASN A 101 -11.52 16.24 -6.97
C ASN A 101 -10.00 16.05 -7.11
N ALA A 102 -9.32 15.38 -6.18
CA ALA A 102 -7.89 15.01 -6.33
C ALA A 102 -7.66 14.07 -7.52
N PHE A 103 -8.72 13.40 -8.00
CA PHE A 103 -8.71 12.60 -9.21
C PHE A 103 -8.51 13.45 -10.49
N ASN A 104 -9.01 14.69 -10.52
CA ASN A 104 -8.97 15.59 -11.67
C ASN A 104 -7.82 16.59 -11.65
N SER A 105 -7.29 16.97 -10.47
CA SER A 105 -6.23 17.98 -10.35
C SER A 105 -4.88 17.62 -10.98
N THR A 106 -4.68 16.39 -11.46
CA THR A 106 -3.43 16.02 -12.17
C THR A 106 -3.57 16.03 -13.70
N ARG A 107 -4.78 16.28 -14.24
CA ARG A 107 -4.94 16.43 -15.70
C ARG A 107 -4.63 17.84 -16.18
N ASP A 108 -4.79 18.84 -15.33
CA ASP A 108 -4.54 20.24 -15.68
C ASP A 108 -3.41 20.82 -14.84
N ASN A 109 -2.31 21.21 -15.51
CA ASN A 109 -1.19 21.97 -14.96
C ASN A 109 -1.59 23.42 -14.66
N THR A 110 -2.65 23.64 -13.89
CA THR A 110 -3.05 24.98 -13.48
C THR A 110 -3.11 25.03 -11.96
N MET A 111 -2.12 25.70 -11.37
CA MET A 111 -2.20 26.14 -9.99
C MET A 111 -3.50 26.91 -9.79
N SER A 112 -4.42 26.34 -9.03
CA SER A 112 -5.47 27.11 -8.36
C SER A 112 -5.77 26.44 -7.04
N SER A 113 -5.05 26.91 -6.03
CA SER A 113 -5.53 26.96 -4.66
C SER A 113 -6.96 27.49 -4.67
N ASN A 114 -7.93 26.68 -4.27
CA ASN A 114 -9.18 27.08 -3.63
C ASN A 114 -9.86 25.81 -3.11
N PHE A 115 -9.59 25.49 -1.85
CA PHE A 115 -10.29 24.46 -1.09
C PHE A 115 -11.68 24.99 -0.74
N SER A 116 -12.71 24.55 -1.48
CA SER A 116 -14.11 24.81 -1.14
C SER A 116 -14.77 23.51 -0.69
N MET A 117 -14.98 23.43 0.62
CA MET A 117 -15.85 22.50 1.33
C MET A 117 -17.28 22.60 0.76
N LEU A 118 -17.91 21.48 0.40
CA LEU A 118 -19.33 21.44 0.10
C LEU A 118 -20.00 20.25 0.81
N GLN A 119 -20.86 20.63 1.75
CA GLN A 119 -21.81 19.84 2.51
C GLN A 119 -22.70 18.96 1.61
N GLY A 120 -22.92 17.71 2.04
CA GLY A 120 -23.88 16.78 1.47
C GLY A 120 -24.93 16.36 2.50
N SER A 121 -26.18 16.39 2.06
CA SER A 121 -27.43 16.32 2.84
C SER A 121 -27.76 14.95 3.44
N ALA A 122 -28.62 14.98 4.46
CA ALA A 122 -28.93 13.93 5.41
C ALA A 122 -29.69 12.70 4.85
N VAL A 123 -29.23 11.51 5.25
CA VAL A 123 -30.00 10.27 5.34
C VAL A 123 -29.78 9.72 6.76
N GLN A 124 -30.87 9.41 7.46
CA GLN A 124 -30.89 8.98 8.87
C GLN A 124 -30.20 7.63 9.08
N GLY A 125 -28.90 7.71 9.36
CA GLY A 125 -28.13 6.80 10.21
C GLY A 125 -27.08 7.70 10.87
N GLU A 126 -26.82 7.57 12.17
CA GLU A 126 -25.91 8.48 12.86
C GLU A 126 -24.47 8.34 12.33
N VAL A 127 -24.16 9.11 11.28
CA VAL A 127 -22.83 9.32 10.72
C VAL A 127 -22.21 10.46 11.52
N GLY A 128 -21.48 10.09 12.58
CA GLY A 128 -20.49 10.98 13.18
C GLY A 128 -19.44 11.36 12.15
N ALA A 129 -19.06 12.63 12.13
CA ALA A 129 -18.17 13.28 11.17
C ALA A 129 -17.04 12.39 10.60
N LEU A 130 -16.93 12.36 9.27
CA LEU A 130 -15.84 11.78 8.47
C LEU A 130 -15.42 10.35 8.87
N GLY A 131 -16.16 9.36 8.33
CA GLY A 131 -15.58 8.03 8.08
C GLY A 131 -15.51 7.07 9.26
N ASP A 132 -16.21 7.36 10.35
CA ASP A 132 -16.47 6.40 11.42
C ASP A 132 -17.70 5.54 11.06
N MET A 133 -17.46 4.30 10.59
CA MET A 133 -18.52 3.32 10.33
C MET A 133 -18.54 2.29 11.46
N ARG A 134 -19.71 2.08 12.06
CA ARG A 134 -19.92 1.09 13.13
C ARG A 134 -21.09 0.22 12.75
N VAL A 135 -20.86 -1.07 12.59
CA VAL A 135 -21.89 -2.03 12.18
C VAL A 135 -21.90 -3.20 13.14
N TRP A 136 -23.09 -3.48 13.66
CA TRP A 136 -23.42 -4.73 14.30
C TRP A 136 -23.85 -5.73 13.24
N LEU A 137 -23.15 -6.86 13.16
CA LEU A 137 -23.56 -7.95 12.28
C LEU A 137 -24.53 -8.84 13.07
N GLU A 138 -25.77 -8.91 12.61
CA GLU A 138 -26.85 -9.65 13.29
C GLU A 138 -26.55 -11.15 13.40
N GLU A 139 -25.78 -11.70 12.46
CA GLU A 139 -25.31 -13.08 12.52
C GLU A 139 -24.01 -13.16 13.34
N ALA A 140 -24.06 -13.91 14.44
CA ALA A 140 -22.95 -14.26 15.33
C ALA A 140 -22.47 -13.19 16.34
N GLY A 141 -23.21 -12.11 16.57
CA GLY A 141 -22.86 -11.14 17.64
C GLY A 141 -21.49 -10.50 17.44
N SER A 142 -21.13 -10.25 16.18
CA SER A 142 -19.86 -9.67 15.79
C SER A 142 -20.01 -8.16 15.55
N TYR A 143 -19.00 -7.41 15.95
CA TYR A 143 -18.97 -5.95 15.85
C TYR A 143 -17.83 -5.53 14.94
N LEU A 144 -18.15 -4.69 13.97
CA LEU A 144 -17.18 -4.09 13.06
C LEU A 144 -17.19 -2.58 13.24
N ALA A 145 -16.02 -2.02 13.56
CA ALA A 145 -15.77 -0.60 13.57
C ALA A 145 -14.69 -0.26 12.55
N MET A 146 -14.90 0.78 11.78
CA MET A 146 -13.96 1.30 10.82
C MET A 146 -13.79 2.79 11.08
N LYS A 147 -12.55 3.25 11.08
CA LYS A 147 -12.21 4.67 11.17
C LYS A 147 -11.25 5.03 10.06
N SER A 148 -11.62 6.03 9.27
CA SER A 148 -10.77 6.60 8.23
C SER A 148 -10.12 7.88 8.71
N PHE A 149 -8.86 8.07 8.36
CA PHE A 149 -8.06 9.24 8.71
C PHE A 149 -7.92 10.17 7.50
N GLU A 150 -7.59 11.43 7.77
CA GLU A 150 -7.42 12.50 6.77
C GLU A 150 -6.29 12.21 5.77
N ASP A 151 -5.32 11.36 6.15
CA ASP A 151 -4.22 10.90 5.29
C ASP A 151 -4.62 9.75 4.34
N GLY A 152 -5.87 9.30 4.41
CA GLY A 152 -6.40 8.18 3.64
C GLY A 152 -6.02 6.81 4.19
N SER A 153 -5.46 6.73 5.39
CA SER A 153 -5.33 5.47 6.12
C SER A 153 -6.66 5.08 6.76
N THR A 154 -6.89 3.78 6.92
CA THR A 154 -8.12 3.25 7.52
C THR A 154 -7.75 2.16 8.52
N ILE A 155 -8.29 2.25 9.73
CA ILE A 155 -8.20 1.19 10.73
C ILE A 155 -9.55 0.47 10.79
N ILE A 156 -9.48 -0.87 10.76
CA ILE A 156 -10.64 -1.75 10.88
C ILE A 156 -10.48 -2.57 12.16
N TYR A 157 -11.45 -2.45 13.07
CA TYR A 157 -11.60 -3.24 14.28
C TYR A 157 -12.73 -4.24 14.07
N ALA A 158 -12.43 -5.53 14.22
CA ALA A 158 -13.43 -6.59 14.22
C ALA A 158 -13.35 -7.34 15.55
N ALA A 159 -14.48 -7.47 16.23
CA ALA A 159 -14.62 -8.26 17.45
C ALA A 159 -15.70 -9.32 17.24
N VAL A 160 -15.42 -10.55 17.68
CA VAL A 160 -16.36 -11.67 17.62
C VAL A 160 -16.59 -12.15 19.05
N ALA A 161 -17.85 -12.11 19.50
CA ALA A 161 -18.22 -12.64 20.80
C ALA A 161 -18.26 -14.19 20.75
N LYS A 162 -17.72 -14.84 21.78
CA LYS A 162 -17.85 -16.31 21.94
C LYS A 162 -19.30 -16.71 22.28
N ASP A 163 -20.01 -15.83 22.99
CA ASP A 163 -21.43 -15.97 23.29
C ASP A 163 -22.16 -14.71 22.77
N PRO A 164 -23.01 -14.83 21.74
CA PRO A 164 -23.76 -13.71 21.16
C PRO A 164 -24.70 -13.01 22.15
N ASN A 165 -25.11 -13.69 23.23
CA ASN A 165 -26.03 -13.15 24.23
C ASN A 165 -25.33 -12.36 25.33
N ALA A 166 -23.99 -12.33 25.36
CA ALA A 166 -23.22 -11.71 26.43
C ALA A 166 -23.31 -10.18 26.46
N GLY A 167 -23.79 -9.55 25.38
CA GLY A 167 -23.86 -8.08 25.25
C GLY A 167 -22.49 -7.40 25.38
N TRP A 168 -22.48 -6.07 25.41
CA TRP A 168 -21.30 -5.31 25.87
C TRP A 168 -21.56 -4.74 27.25
N ALA A 169 -20.57 -4.83 28.12
CA ALA A 169 -20.54 -4.04 29.34
C ALA A 169 -20.05 -2.63 29.00
N ASP A 170 -20.88 -1.62 29.25
CA ASP A 170 -20.42 -0.23 29.23
C ASP A 170 -19.26 -0.09 30.24
N ASN A 171 -18.11 0.37 29.75
CA ASN A 171 -16.82 0.40 30.47
C ASN A 171 -16.08 -0.95 30.60
N GLY A 172 -16.33 -1.93 29.73
CA GLY A 172 -15.65 -3.24 29.76
C GLY A 172 -14.11 -3.15 29.82
N LEU A 173 -13.50 -2.16 29.15
CA LEU A 173 -12.06 -1.93 29.24
C LEU A 173 -11.62 -1.52 30.66
N LYS A 174 -12.34 -0.61 31.33
CA LYS A 174 -12.05 -0.21 32.72
C LYS A 174 -12.23 -1.38 33.69
N ALA A 175 -13.26 -2.21 33.47
CA ALA A 175 -13.51 -3.39 34.27
C ALA A 175 -12.37 -4.43 34.15
N LEU A 176 -11.80 -4.60 32.95
CA LEU A 176 -10.64 -5.46 32.74
C LEU A 176 -9.37 -4.90 33.36
N THR A 177 -9.14 -3.58 33.27
CA THR A 177 -8.00 -2.91 33.93
C THR A 177 -8.09 -3.03 35.46
N GLN A 178 -9.30 -2.92 36.04
CA GLN A 178 -9.51 -3.08 37.47
C GLN A 178 -9.33 -4.53 37.93
N ARG A 179 -9.67 -5.52 37.08
CA ARG A 179 -9.50 -6.95 37.38
C ARG A 179 -8.04 -7.40 37.33
N GLN A 180 -7.19 -6.76 36.52
CA GLN A 180 -5.75 -7.01 36.51
C GLN A 180 -5.00 -6.33 37.67
N CYS A 181 -5.61 -5.35 38.33
CA CYS A 181 -4.99 -4.60 39.43
C CYS A 181 -5.45 -5.07 40.84
N GLY A 182 -6.37 -6.03 40.91
CA GLY A 182 -6.92 -6.58 42.15
C GLY A 182 -6.49 -8.03 42.42
N GLY A 183 -5.18 -8.29 42.42
CA GLY A 183 -4.61 -9.53 42.92
C GLY A 183 -4.12 -9.37 44.36
N GLU A 184 -4.66 -10.21 45.26
CA GLU A 184 -4.22 -10.50 46.64
C GLU A 184 -4.63 -9.57 47.80
N ARG A 185 -5.60 -10.10 48.56
CA ARG A 185 -5.80 -10.18 50.04
C ARG A 185 -7.30 -9.99 50.31
N ASP A 186 -8.01 -10.94 50.89
CA ASP A 186 -7.86 -11.32 52.30
C ASP A 186 -8.25 -12.79 52.59
N ASN A 187 -7.51 -13.38 53.53
CA ASN A 187 -7.93 -14.50 54.37
C ASN A 187 -9.08 -14.06 55.28
N ALA A 188 -10.16 -14.83 55.31
CA ALA A 188 -10.91 -15.20 56.51
C ALA A 188 -11.79 -16.42 56.20
#